data_AF-A0AA39P6G3-F1
#
_entry.id   AF-A0AA39P6G3-F1
#
_cell.length_a   1.000
_cell.length_b   1.000
_cell.length_c   1.000
_cell.angle_alpha   90.00
_cell.angle_beta   90.00
_cell.angle_gamma   90.00
#
_symmetry.space_group_name_H-M   'P 1'
#
loop_
_entity.id
_entity.type
_entity.pdbx_description
1 polymer ?
#
loop_
_entity_poly.entity_id
_entity_poly.type
_entity_poly.pdbx_seq_one_letter_code
_entity_poly.pdbx_strand_id
1 'polypeptide(L)'
;SGFLPTNSQGNNIFAAALSDLSPLWTGSKCQGSKDASKCNGHGSCINCIGPACPGEQQCGHCFNIRCNYIRAPGTGSLDRETSGACTGNTVKVKIVDACPSTHPANYCKIAAFGGSVPDDEACEASGVNAFDTAITAKSTLSSFQGNLNIDIETTSC
;
A
#
# COMPACT_ATOMS: atom_id res chain seq x y z
N SER A 1 -6.18 3.12 -10.43
CA SER A 1 -4.86 3.14 -11.08
C SER A 1 -3.84 3.51 -10.02
N GLY A 2 -2.88 2.62 -9.74
CA GLY A 2 -1.82 2.89 -8.78
C GLY A 2 -0.79 3.87 -9.33
N PHE A 3 0.17 4.20 -8.47
CA PHE A 3 1.34 5.04 -8.78
C PHE A 3 2.03 4.65 -10.11
N LEU A 4 2.35 5.65 -10.96
CA LEU A 4 3.15 5.44 -12.17
C LEU A 4 4.51 4.81 -11.83
N PRO A 5 5.11 4.02 -12.76
CA PRO A 5 6.27 3.19 -12.46
C PRO A 5 7.47 3.93 -11.87
N THR A 6 7.70 5.19 -12.22
CA THR A 6 8.91 5.92 -11.81
C THR A 6 8.75 6.75 -10.55
N ASN A 7 7.53 6.96 -10.02
CA ASN A 7 7.15 8.02 -9.08
C ASN A 7 8.24 8.48 -8.10
N SER A 8 9.14 9.33 -8.59
CA SER A 8 10.25 9.88 -7.85
C SER A 8 9.80 11.18 -7.19
N GLN A 9 10.23 11.40 -5.97
CA GLN A 9 10.08 12.65 -5.22
C GLN A 9 11.40 13.43 -5.16
N GLY A 10 12.35 13.10 -6.04
CA GLY A 10 13.74 13.56 -5.98
C GLY A 10 14.58 12.75 -4.98
N ASN A 11 15.91 12.92 -5.01
CA ASN A 11 16.85 12.38 -4.01
C ASN A 11 16.69 10.88 -3.68
N ASN A 12 16.37 10.03 -4.66
CA ASN A 12 16.09 8.59 -4.48
C ASN A 12 14.94 8.30 -3.50
N ILE A 13 13.95 9.20 -3.41
CA ILE A 13 12.73 9.04 -2.63
C ILE A 13 11.59 8.61 -3.56
N PHE A 14 10.87 7.56 -3.19
CA PHE A 14 9.70 7.08 -3.93
C PHE A 14 8.40 7.67 -3.35
N ALA A 15 7.42 7.94 -4.20
CA ALA A 15 6.08 8.26 -3.73
C ALA A 15 5.41 7.04 -3.09
N ALA A 16 4.65 7.27 -2.03
CA ALA A 16 3.80 6.27 -1.41
C ALA A 16 2.47 6.87 -0.97
N ALA A 17 1.49 6.00 -0.77
CA ALA A 17 0.21 6.31 -0.16
C ALA A 17 0.05 5.48 1.10
N LEU A 18 -0.31 6.13 2.21
CA LEU A 18 -0.48 5.46 3.49
C LEU A 18 -1.95 5.08 3.69
N SER A 19 -2.22 3.87 4.19
CA SER A 19 -3.58 3.47 4.54
C SER A 19 -4.21 4.39 5.59
N ASP A 20 -5.47 4.74 5.40
CA ASP A 20 -6.27 5.52 6.36
C ASP A 20 -6.64 4.76 7.64
N LEU A 21 -6.24 3.49 7.73
CA LEU A 21 -6.35 2.62 8.89
C LEU A 21 -5.01 2.33 9.57
N SER A 22 -3.91 2.88 9.03
CA SER A 22 -2.58 2.71 9.60
C SER A 22 -2.48 3.40 10.97
N PRO A 23 -1.79 2.78 11.94
CA PRO A 23 -1.40 3.46 13.18
C PRO A 23 -0.55 4.72 12.98
N LEU A 24 0.13 4.84 11.83
CA LEU A 24 0.88 6.04 11.45
C LEU A 24 -0.02 7.11 10.82
N TRP A 25 -1.28 6.80 10.47
CA TRP A 25 -2.20 7.78 9.92
C TRP A 25 -2.48 8.89 10.94
N THR A 26 -2.44 10.14 10.50
CA THR A 26 -2.79 11.30 11.32
C THR A 26 -3.86 12.09 10.60
N GLY A 27 -5.02 12.22 11.25
CA GLY A 27 -6.23 12.77 10.67
C GLY A 27 -7.43 11.85 10.89
N SER A 28 -8.60 12.30 10.44
CA SER A 28 -9.76 11.40 10.36
C SER A 28 -9.57 10.37 9.26
N LYS A 29 -10.19 9.20 9.42
CA LYS A 29 -10.39 8.24 8.33
C LYS A 29 -11.01 8.95 7.12
N CYS A 30 -10.63 8.56 5.91
CA CYS A 30 -11.19 9.15 4.70
C CYS A 30 -12.71 8.87 4.59
N GLN A 31 -13.44 9.88 4.11
CA GLN A 31 -14.90 9.91 4.04
C GLN A 31 -15.43 9.09 2.87
N GLY A 32 -15.86 7.86 3.16
CA GLY A 32 -16.48 7.00 2.15
C GLY A 32 -17.16 5.78 2.75
N SER A 33 -17.84 5.03 1.90
CA SER A 33 -18.42 3.73 2.20
C SER A 33 -18.10 2.76 1.06
N LYS A 34 -18.00 1.46 1.40
CA LYS A 34 -17.86 0.41 0.40
C LYS A 34 -19.20 0.23 -0.33
N ASP A 35 -19.15 0.22 -1.65
CA ASP A 35 -20.32 0.11 -2.52
C ASP A 35 -20.01 -0.83 -3.68
N ALA A 36 -20.69 -1.98 -3.71
CA ALA A 36 -20.49 -3.01 -4.72
C ALA A 36 -20.85 -2.56 -6.13
N SER A 37 -21.76 -1.58 -6.28
CA SER A 37 -22.14 -1.04 -7.59
C SER A 37 -20.98 -0.31 -8.28
N LYS A 38 -19.92 0.04 -7.54
CA LYS A 38 -18.69 0.64 -8.08
C LYS A 38 -17.65 -0.39 -8.52
N CYS A 39 -17.90 -1.68 -8.32
CA CYS A 39 -16.99 -2.77 -8.69
C CYS A 39 -17.47 -3.49 -9.94
N ASN A 40 -16.54 -3.96 -10.77
CA ASN A 40 -16.85 -4.67 -12.01
C ASN A 40 -17.01 -6.19 -11.82
N GLY A 41 -16.92 -6.69 -10.58
CA GLY A 41 -16.98 -8.13 -10.27
C GLY A 41 -15.71 -8.91 -10.64
N HIS A 42 -14.64 -8.23 -11.04
CA HIS A 42 -13.38 -8.80 -11.53
C HIS A 42 -12.16 -8.10 -10.91
N GLY A 43 -12.23 -7.71 -9.64
CA GLY A 43 -11.10 -7.12 -8.92
C GLY A 43 -10.81 -5.66 -9.24
N SER A 44 -11.70 -4.95 -9.96
CA SER A 44 -11.48 -3.56 -10.36
C SER A 44 -12.73 -2.70 -10.16
N CYS A 45 -12.52 -1.40 -10.05
CA CYS A 45 -13.59 -0.41 -10.00
C CYS A 45 -14.06 0.00 -11.41
N ILE A 46 -15.35 0.33 -11.54
CA ILE A 46 -15.98 0.89 -12.75
C ILE A 46 -15.67 2.39 -12.84
N ASN A 47 -15.82 3.11 -11.73
CA ASN A 47 -15.48 4.51 -11.59
C ASN A 47 -14.72 4.73 -10.28
N CYS A 48 -13.40 4.84 -10.39
CA CYS A 48 -12.48 4.82 -9.27
C CYS A 48 -12.32 6.18 -8.59
N ILE A 49 -13.40 6.95 -8.47
CA ILE A 49 -13.37 8.23 -7.74
C ILE A 49 -13.17 7.94 -6.25
N GLY A 50 -12.15 8.58 -5.69
CA GLY A 50 -11.76 8.39 -4.29
C GLY A 50 -12.57 9.22 -3.30
N PRO A 51 -12.62 8.77 -2.03
CA PRO A 51 -13.16 9.55 -0.93
C PRO A 51 -12.28 10.77 -0.62
N ALA A 52 -12.86 11.76 0.04
CA ALA A 52 -12.07 12.86 0.61
C ALA A 52 -11.37 12.39 1.89
N CYS A 53 -10.11 12.80 2.11
CA CYS A 53 -9.36 12.55 3.34
C CYS A 53 -9.15 13.88 4.10
N PRO A 54 -10.20 14.45 4.73
CA PRO A 54 -10.08 15.75 5.38
C PRO A 54 -9.17 15.67 6.61
N GLY A 55 -8.32 16.68 6.77
CA GLY A 55 -7.39 16.75 7.89
C GLY A 55 -6.31 15.68 7.85
N GLU A 56 -6.02 15.12 6.68
CA GLU A 56 -4.83 14.30 6.44
C GLU A 56 -3.56 15.11 6.73
N GLN A 57 -2.61 14.52 7.45
CA GLN A 57 -1.39 15.18 7.91
C GLN A 57 -0.11 14.37 7.68
N GLN A 58 -0.19 13.24 6.97
CA GLN A 58 0.94 12.39 6.65
C GLN A 58 1.62 12.80 5.34
N CYS A 59 0.94 13.48 4.42
CA CYS A 59 1.54 14.01 3.20
C CYS A 59 2.76 14.87 3.52
N GLY A 60 3.89 14.53 2.90
CA GLY A 60 5.17 15.21 3.15
C GLY A 60 6.12 14.43 4.05
N HIS A 61 5.64 13.51 4.88
CA HIS A 61 6.49 12.70 5.76
C HIS A 61 7.21 11.58 5.01
N CYS A 62 8.43 11.27 5.46
CA CYS A 62 9.25 10.21 4.88
C CYS A 62 9.43 9.03 5.83
N PHE A 63 9.53 7.84 5.24
CA PHE A 63 9.78 6.59 5.94
C PHE A 63 10.84 5.78 5.20
N ASN A 64 11.71 5.14 5.96
CA ASN A 64 12.54 4.05 5.47
C ASN A 64 11.72 2.76 5.54
N ILE A 65 11.63 2.06 4.41
CA ILE A 65 10.95 0.78 4.28
C ILE A 65 11.98 -0.28 3.91
N ARG A 66 11.88 -1.45 4.55
CA ARG A 66 12.69 -2.63 4.22
C ARG A 66 11.80 -3.87 4.18
N CYS A 67 12.00 -4.74 3.20
CA CYS A 67 11.34 -6.05 3.17
C CYS A 67 11.85 -6.91 4.34
N ASN A 68 10.91 -7.48 5.11
CA ASN A 68 11.18 -8.11 6.40
C ASN A 68 11.19 -9.64 6.31
N TYR A 69 12.25 -10.27 6.80
CA TYR A 69 12.44 -11.73 6.79
C TYR A 69 11.85 -12.50 7.99
N ILE A 70 11.11 -11.87 8.89
CA ILE A 70 10.68 -12.52 10.13
C ILE A 70 9.48 -13.46 9.87
N ARG A 71 9.78 -14.75 9.57
CA ARG A 71 9.08 -16.03 9.91
C ARG A 71 9.02 -17.06 8.74
N ALA A 72 10.09 -17.86 8.57
CA ALA A 72 10.13 -19.15 7.82
C ALA A 72 9.83 -19.14 6.28
N PRO A 73 10.37 -20.11 5.49
CA PRO A 73 10.73 -19.95 4.06
C PRO A 73 9.59 -19.43 3.14
N GLY A 74 9.91 -18.51 2.23
CA GLY A 74 8.96 -17.53 1.64
C GLY A 74 8.98 -16.16 2.35
N THR A 75 9.96 -15.97 3.24
CA THR A 75 10.09 -14.85 4.17
C THR A 75 10.25 -13.50 3.46
N GLY A 76 9.23 -12.65 3.62
CA GLY A 76 9.14 -11.31 3.03
C GLY A 76 7.92 -11.13 2.13
N SER A 77 7.38 -12.21 1.56
CA SER A 77 6.11 -12.20 0.83
C SER A 77 4.94 -12.40 1.79
N LEU A 78 3.90 -11.57 1.70
CA LEU A 78 2.62 -11.79 2.39
C LEU A 78 1.81 -12.91 1.70
N ASP A 79 1.99 -13.06 0.38
CA ASP A 79 1.37 -14.06 -0.47
C ASP A 79 1.99 -15.47 -0.34
N ARG A 80 2.91 -15.67 0.62
CA ARG A 80 3.60 -16.96 0.87
C ARG A 80 4.33 -17.52 -0.36
N GLU A 81 4.80 -16.63 -1.22
CA GLU A 81 5.55 -17.02 -2.40
C GLU A 81 6.81 -17.81 -2.01
N THR A 82 7.02 -18.97 -2.63
CA THR A 82 8.19 -19.82 -2.37
C THR A 82 9.39 -19.47 -3.26
N SER A 83 9.18 -18.58 -4.26
CA SER A 83 10.19 -18.10 -5.19
C SER A 83 10.32 -16.58 -5.11
N GLY A 84 11.56 -16.09 -5.04
CA GLY A 84 11.86 -14.68 -4.80
C GLY A 84 12.56 -14.49 -3.45
N ALA A 85 13.01 -13.27 -3.20
CA ALA A 85 13.65 -12.89 -1.94
C ALA A 85 13.55 -11.40 -1.72
N CYS A 86 13.55 -10.95 -0.46
CA CYS A 86 13.93 -9.56 -0.19
C CYS A 86 15.38 -9.34 -0.68
N THR A 87 15.73 -8.10 -0.98
CA THR A 87 17.09 -7.73 -1.39
C THR A 87 17.98 -7.35 -0.21
N GLY A 88 17.38 -7.08 0.95
CA GLY A 88 18.04 -6.44 2.10
C GLY A 88 18.20 -4.92 1.97
N ASN A 89 17.76 -4.32 0.85
CA ASN A 89 17.81 -2.88 0.65
C ASN A 89 16.74 -2.17 1.47
N THR A 90 17.08 -0.94 1.88
CA THR A 90 16.12 0.02 2.41
C THR A 90 15.77 1.03 1.31
N VAL A 91 14.49 1.29 1.11
CA VAL A 91 14.01 2.38 0.25
C VAL A 91 13.44 3.49 1.11
N LYS A 92 13.66 4.73 0.70
CA LYS A 92 13.00 5.88 1.30
C LYS A 92 11.73 6.18 0.51
N VAL A 93 10.61 6.28 1.20
CA VAL A 93 9.35 6.73 0.61
C VAL A 93 8.90 8.03 1.23
N LYS A 94 8.15 8.83 0.48
CA LYS A 94 7.44 10.02 0.94
C LYS A 94 5.95 9.82 0.71
N ILE A 95 5.15 10.06 1.74
CA ILE A 95 3.70 10.04 1.61
C ILE A 95 3.28 11.24 0.77
N VAL A 96 2.54 11.00 -0.31
CA VAL A 96 2.00 12.03 -1.19
C VAL A 96 0.51 11.85 -1.48
N ASP A 97 -0.06 10.74 -1.02
CA ASP A 97 -1.45 10.39 -1.21
C ASP A 97 -1.92 9.49 -0.05
N ALA A 98 -3.22 9.23 0.01
CA ALA A 98 -3.83 8.29 0.92
C ALA A 98 -4.15 6.98 0.21
N CYS A 99 -4.20 5.87 0.95
CA CYS A 99 -4.76 4.60 0.48
C CYS A 99 -6.03 4.27 1.27
N PRO A 100 -7.18 4.87 0.95
CA PRO A 100 -8.38 4.71 1.77
C PRO A 100 -8.95 3.30 1.66
N SER A 101 -9.27 2.68 2.79
CA SER A 101 -10.02 1.42 2.85
C SER A 101 -11.41 1.49 2.20
N THR A 102 -11.94 2.70 1.99
CA THR A 102 -13.24 2.96 1.36
C THR A 102 -13.10 3.46 -0.08
N HIS A 103 -11.89 3.46 -0.64
CA HIS A 103 -11.67 3.78 -2.05
C HIS A 103 -12.02 2.56 -2.92
N PRO A 104 -12.81 2.69 -4.01
CA PRO A 104 -13.18 1.57 -4.88
C PRO A 104 -11.99 0.80 -5.44
N ALA A 105 -10.92 1.51 -5.81
CA ALA A 105 -9.66 0.88 -6.25
C ALA A 105 -8.98 -0.01 -5.20
N ASN A 106 -9.42 0.01 -3.94
CA ASN A 106 -8.91 -0.81 -2.86
C ASN A 106 -9.90 -1.93 -2.54
N TYR A 107 -11.11 -1.58 -2.09
CA TYR A 107 -12.08 -2.61 -1.69
C TYR A 107 -12.60 -3.47 -2.85
N CYS A 108 -12.61 -2.99 -4.10
CA CYS A 108 -13.03 -3.84 -5.23
C CYS A 108 -12.03 -4.96 -5.54
N LYS A 109 -10.80 -4.92 -4.98
CA LYS A 109 -9.77 -5.95 -5.19
C LYS A 109 -9.99 -7.21 -4.34
N ILE A 110 -10.86 -7.15 -3.33
CA ILE A 110 -11.08 -8.26 -2.40
C ILE A 110 -12.19 -9.20 -2.87
N ALA A 111 -12.21 -10.41 -2.32
CA ALA A 111 -13.14 -11.47 -2.72
C ALA A 111 -14.63 -11.07 -2.59
N ALA A 112 -14.98 -10.31 -1.55
CA ALA A 112 -16.35 -9.81 -1.32
C ALA A 112 -16.91 -8.98 -2.50
N PHE A 113 -16.03 -8.44 -3.36
CA PHE A 113 -16.38 -7.61 -4.51
C PHE A 113 -15.91 -8.20 -5.85
N GLY A 114 -15.58 -9.50 -5.87
CA GLY A 114 -15.19 -10.24 -7.07
C GLY A 114 -13.70 -10.13 -7.43
N GLY A 115 -12.86 -9.66 -6.50
CA GLY A 115 -11.41 -9.69 -6.64
C GLY A 115 -10.75 -10.91 -6.00
N SER A 116 -9.42 -10.89 -5.92
CA SER A 116 -8.61 -12.00 -5.40
C SER A 116 -7.57 -11.59 -4.37
N VAL A 117 -7.47 -10.29 -4.06
CA VAL A 117 -6.51 -9.77 -3.07
C VAL A 117 -7.07 -10.03 -1.67
N PRO A 118 -6.28 -10.57 -0.74
CA PRO A 118 -6.68 -10.68 0.66
C PRO A 118 -7.11 -9.32 1.25
N ASP A 119 -8.12 -9.30 2.11
CA ASP A 119 -8.63 -8.06 2.71
C ASP A 119 -7.53 -7.27 3.43
N ASP A 120 -6.63 -7.98 4.10
CA ASP A 120 -5.51 -7.39 4.84
C ASP A 120 -4.38 -6.83 3.95
N GLU A 121 -4.49 -7.03 2.65
CA GLU A 121 -3.54 -6.57 1.63
C GLU A 121 -4.09 -5.44 0.75
N ALA A 122 -5.39 -5.14 0.84
CA ALA A 122 -6.05 -4.12 0.04
C ALA A 122 -6.18 -2.76 0.77
N CYS A 123 -5.21 -2.39 1.60
CA CYS A 123 -5.27 -1.22 2.50
C CYS A 123 -6.45 -1.24 3.50
N GLU A 124 -7.10 -2.39 3.69
CA GLU A 124 -8.24 -2.54 4.60
C GLU A 124 -7.89 -3.09 5.99
N ALA A 125 -6.64 -3.55 6.18
CA ALA A 125 -6.17 -4.05 7.47
C ALA A 125 -6.17 -2.94 8.53
N SER A 126 -7.06 -3.05 9.52
CA SER A 126 -7.08 -2.14 10.67
C SER A 126 -5.89 -2.37 11.59
N GLY A 127 -5.19 -1.30 11.98
CA GLY A 127 -4.08 -1.38 12.92
C GLY A 127 -2.76 -1.89 12.31
N VAL A 128 -2.70 -2.02 10.98
CA VAL A 128 -1.50 -2.41 10.24
C VAL A 128 -1.03 -1.23 9.40
N ASN A 129 0.28 -1.00 9.38
CA ASN A 129 0.88 -0.03 8.47
C ASN A 129 0.89 -0.63 7.06
N ALA A 130 0.12 -0.03 6.14
CA ALA A 130 0.07 -0.43 4.74
C ALA A 130 0.44 0.75 3.85
N PHE A 131 1.39 0.52 2.93
CA PHE A 131 1.88 1.50 1.98
C PHE A 131 1.62 1.00 0.56
N ASP A 132 0.83 1.75 -0.22
CA ASP A 132 0.86 1.59 -1.69
C ASP A 132 2.10 2.34 -2.20
N THR A 133 2.94 1.69 -3.01
CA THR A 133 4.22 2.26 -3.46
C THR A 133 4.41 2.03 -4.95
N ALA A 134 5.29 2.84 -5.56
CA ALA A 134 5.67 2.61 -6.95
C ALA A 134 6.30 1.22 -7.15
N ILE A 135 5.99 0.58 -8.29
CA ILE A 135 6.50 -0.76 -8.63
C ILE A 135 8.03 -0.81 -8.54
N THR A 136 8.75 0.25 -8.92
CA THR A 136 10.22 0.30 -8.82
C THR A 136 10.74 0.29 -7.37
N ALA A 137 10.01 0.87 -6.42
CA ALA A 137 10.35 0.80 -5.01
C ALA A 137 10.27 -0.65 -4.52
N LYS A 138 9.17 -1.32 -4.87
CA LYS A 138 8.96 -2.74 -4.59
C LYS A 138 10.03 -3.62 -5.23
N SER A 139 10.39 -3.40 -6.50
CA SER A 139 11.48 -4.12 -7.17
C SER A 139 12.86 -3.88 -6.53
N THR A 140 13.05 -2.75 -5.85
CA THR A 140 14.27 -2.48 -5.08
C THR A 140 14.28 -3.26 -3.76
N LEU A 141 13.10 -3.47 -3.16
CA LEU A 141 12.90 -4.18 -1.89
C LEU A 141 12.95 -5.70 -2.02
N SER A 142 12.40 -6.26 -3.10
CA SER A 142 12.33 -7.71 -3.30
C SER A 142 12.13 -8.11 -4.77
N SER A 143 12.34 -9.40 -5.04
CA SER A 143 11.97 -10.06 -6.29
C SER A 143 10.65 -10.84 -6.24
N PHE A 144 9.96 -10.83 -5.09
CA PHE A 144 8.61 -11.38 -4.94
C PHE A 144 7.63 -10.66 -5.87
N GLN A 145 6.57 -11.32 -6.33
CA GLN A 145 5.52 -10.74 -7.18
C GLN A 145 4.39 -10.14 -6.37
N GLY A 146 4.14 -10.69 -5.19
CA GLY A 146 3.11 -10.29 -4.25
C GLY A 146 3.43 -9.07 -3.40
N ASN A 147 2.56 -8.82 -2.43
CA ASN A 147 2.76 -7.82 -1.40
C ASN A 147 3.84 -8.26 -0.40
N LEU A 148 4.49 -7.27 0.22
CA LEU A 148 5.64 -7.52 1.09
C LEU A 148 5.30 -7.27 2.54
N ASN A 149 5.80 -8.14 3.42
CA ASN A 149 5.93 -7.80 4.83
C ASN A 149 7.11 -6.83 4.98
N ILE A 150 6.91 -5.72 5.72
CA ILE A 150 7.87 -4.63 5.78
C ILE A 150 8.20 -4.19 7.21
N ASP A 151 9.45 -3.81 7.41
CA ASP A 151 9.90 -2.97 8.52
C ASP A 151 9.78 -1.51 8.09
N ILE A 152 9.34 -0.65 9.01
CA ILE A 152 9.12 0.78 8.76
C ILE A 152 9.80 1.59 9.86
N GLU A 153 10.52 2.64 9.47
CA GLU A 153 11.14 3.59 10.37
C GLU A 153 10.91 5.02 9.87
N THR A 154 10.48 5.93 10.74
CA THR A 154 10.34 7.36 10.41
C THR A 154 11.71 7.97 10.08
N THR A 155 11.79 8.78 9.03
CA THR A 155 13.04 9.44 8.63
C THR A 155 12.77 10.85 8.08
N SER A 156 13.81 11.66 7.97
CA SER A 156 13.70 12.93 7.24
C SER A 156 13.64 12.68 5.73
N CYS A 157 12.84 13.50 5.05
CA CYS A 157 13.06 13.79 3.65
C CYS A 157 14.32 14.69 3.54
#